data_AF-A0A968UT29-F1
#
_entry.id   AF-A0A968UT29-F1
#
_cell.length_a   1.000
_cell.length_b   1.000
_cell.length_c   1.000
_cell.angle_alpha   90.00
_cell.angle_beta   90.00
_cell.angle_gamma   90.00
#
_symmetry.space_group_name_H-M   'P 1'
#
loop_
_entity.id
_entity.type
_entity.pdbx_description
1 polymer ?
#
loop_
_entity_poly.entity_id
_entity_poly.type
_entity_poly.pdbx_seq_one_letter_code
_entity_poly.pdbx_strand_id
1 'polypeptide(L)' 'MYGHKRANCLAVADDLNLSLCAQYRNVTYEFALNYVPALSTAAEMYWKMDTNTFRTKD' A
#
# COMPACT_ATOMS: atom_id res chain seq x y z
N MET A 1 26.29 16.62 8.34
CA MET A 1 24.86 16.29 8.55
C MET A 1 24.57 15.01 7.79
N TYR A 2 24.43 13.88 8.49
CA TYR A 2 24.09 12.61 7.84
C TYR A 2 22.62 12.65 7.46
N GLY A 3 22.33 12.99 6.20
CA GLY A 3 20.99 12.85 5.65
C GLY A 3 20.66 11.36 5.58
N HIS A 4 19.75 10.90 6.44
CA HIS A 4 19.17 9.57 6.30
C HIS A 4 18.54 9.49 4.91
N LYS A 5 19.15 8.70 4.01
CA LYS A 5 18.57 8.33 2.72
C LYS A 5 17.23 7.70 3.05
N ARG A 6 16.12 8.40 2.77
CA ARG A 6 14.78 7.84 3.00
C ARG A 6 14.72 6.52 2.23
N ALA A 7 14.34 5.45 2.91
CA ALA A 7 14.03 4.18 2.27
C ALA A 7 13.12 4.45 1.07
N ASN A 8 13.38 3.78 -0.05
CA ASN A 8 12.70 3.99 -1.34
C ASN A 8 11.20 4.28 -1.12
N CYS A 9 10.76 5.50 -1.44
CA CYS A 9 9.33 5.82 -1.40
C CYS A 9 8.61 4.99 -2.46
N LEU A 10 7.42 4.50 -2.13
CA LEU A 10 6.51 3.92 -3.10
C LEU A 10 5.77 5.05 -3.82
N ALA A 11 5.70 4.97 -5.15
CA ALA A 11 4.85 5.88 -5.91
C ALA A 11 3.39 5.59 -5.57
N VAL A 12 2.64 6.64 -5.29
CA VAL A 12 1.19 6.58 -5.03
C VAL A 12 0.49 7.00 -6.31
N ALA A 13 -0.59 6.30 -6.68
CA ALA A 13 -1.42 6.69 -7.81
C ALA A 13 -2.23 7.97 -7.51
N ASP A 14 -2.82 8.56 -8.55
CA ASP A 14 -3.59 9.82 -8.46
C ASP A 14 -4.82 9.70 -7.53
N ASP A 15 -5.32 8.48 -7.31
CA ASP A 15 -6.44 8.14 -6.43
C ASP A 15 -5.99 7.68 -5.03
N LEU A 16 -4.71 7.90 -4.69
CA LEU A 16 -4.07 7.44 -3.47
C LEU A 16 -3.95 5.90 -3.34
N ASN A 17 -4.19 5.15 -4.42
CA ASN A 17 -3.99 3.71 -4.44
C ASN A 17 -2.49 3.35 -4.31
N LEU A 18 -2.22 2.25 -3.61
CA LEU A 18 -0.89 1.67 -3.49
C LEU A 18 -0.88 0.25 -4.04
N SER A 19 -0.07 -0.01 -5.07
CA SER A 19 0.23 -1.38 -5.50
C SER A 19 1.41 -1.92 -4.70
N LEU A 20 1.20 -3.02 -3.98
CA LEU A 20 2.21 -3.62 -3.10
C LEU A 20 2.59 -5.02 -3.55
N CYS A 21 3.87 -5.35 -3.33
CA CYS A 21 4.36 -6.72 -3.30
C CYS A 21 4.78 -7.05 -1.86
N ALA A 22 4.18 -8.08 -1.26
CA ALA A 22 4.50 -8.49 0.11
C ALA A 22 4.88 -9.99 0.14
N GLN A 23 5.92 -10.33 0.88
CA GLN A 23 6.33 -11.72 1.06
C GLN A 23 5.80 -12.27 2.39
N TYR A 24 5.16 -13.42 2.36
CA TYR A 24 4.73 -14.16 3.53
C TYR A 24 5.03 -15.64 3.34
N ARG A 25 5.80 -16.23 4.28
CA ARG A 25 6.22 -17.65 4.23
C ARG A 25 6.81 -18.07 2.87
N ASN A 26 7.75 -17.26 2.35
CA ASN A 26 8.41 -17.44 1.06
C ASN A 26 7.51 -17.36 -0.18
N VAL A 27 6.22 -17.04 -0.04
CA VAL A 27 5.34 -16.72 -1.17
C VAL A 27 5.24 -15.21 -1.30
N THR A 28 5.47 -14.71 -2.51
CA THR A 28 5.28 -13.29 -2.83
C THR A 28 3.85 -13.10 -3.31
N TYR A 29 3.17 -12.11 -2.76
CA TYR A 29 1.82 -11.72 -3.13
C TYR A 29 1.84 -10.31 -3.69
N GLU A 30 0.99 -10.07 -4.67
CA GLU A 30 0.70 -8.75 -5.21
C GLU A 30 -0.77 -8.41 -4.92
N PHE A 31 -1.02 -7.19 -4.46
CA PHE A 31 -2.36 -6.67 -4.24
C PHE A 31 -2.32 -5.13 -4.20
N ALA A 32 -3.45 -4.53 -4.51
CA ALA A 32 -3.68 -3.11 -4.37
C ALA A 32 -4.27 -2.79 -3.00
N LEU A 33 -3.93 -1.62 -2.48
CA LEU A 33 -4.58 -1.00 -1.35
C LEU A 33 -5.34 0.24 -1.83
N ASN A 34 -6.66 0.20 -1.68
CA ASN A 34 -7.53 1.33 -1.96
C ASN A 34 -7.54 2.30 -0.77
N TYR A 35 -7.32 3.57 -1.06
CA TYR A 35 -7.49 4.62 -0.06
C TYR A 35 -8.96 4.77 0.29
N VAL A 36 -9.26 4.83 1.59
CA VAL A 36 -10.61 5.08 2.08
C VAL A 36 -10.61 6.41 2.84
N PRO A 37 -11.27 7.46 2.31
CA PRO A 37 -11.36 8.72 3.01
C PRO A 37 -12.18 8.57 4.29
N ALA A 38 -11.71 9.15 5.38
CA ALA A 38 -12.45 9.18 6.64
C ALA A 38 -13.77 9.94 6.45
N LEU A 39 -14.89 9.33 6.84
CA LEU A 39 -16.22 9.95 6.78
C LEU A 39 -16.52 10.84 8.01
N SER A 40 -15.62 10.89 8.99
CA SER A 40 -15.79 11.65 10.23
C SER A 40 -14.58 12.52 10.54
N THR A 41 -14.75 13.45 11.48
CA THR A 41 -13.71 14.39 11.96
C THR A 41 -12.58 13.70 12.73
N ALA A 42 -12.70 12.41 13.03
CA ALA A 42 -11.61 11.58 13.53
C ALA A 42 -10.83 11.06 12.31
N ALA A 43 -9.67 11.66 12.06
CA ALA A 43 -8.82 11.50 10.88
C ALA A 43 -8.16 10.11 10.77
N GLU A 44 -8.95 9.05 10.69
CA GLU A 44 -8.46 7.71 10.38
C GLU A 44 -8.41 7.56 8.84
N MET A 45 -7.37 8.14 8.25
CA MET A 45 -6.98 7.81 6.89
C MET A 45 -6.45 6.38 6.89
N TYR A 46 -7.12 5.48 6.20
CA TYR A 46 -6.66 4.10 6.08
C TYR A 46 -6.76 3.58 4.67
N TRP A 47 -5.92 2.59 4.41
CA TRP A 47 -5.88 1.83 3.18
C TRP A 47 -6.48 0.46 3.43
N LYS A 48 -7.39 0.03 2.57
CA LYS A 48 -7.98 -1.32 2.59
C LYS A 48 -7.50 -2.10 1.38
N MET A 49 -7.10 -3.35 1.62
CA MET A 49 -6.72 -4.26 0.56
C MET A 49 -7.91 -4.53 -0.38
N ASP A 50 -7.67 -4.44 -1.69
CA ASP A 50 -8.59 -4.91 -2.71
C ASP A 50 -8.38 -6.40 -2.96
N THR A 51 -9.29 -7.23 -2.46
CA THR A 51 -9.22 -8.68 -2.60
C THR A 51 -9.34 -9.16 -4.03
N ASN A 52 -9.90 -8.36 -4.96
CA ASN A 52 -10.00 -8.74 -6.37
C ASN A 52 -8.65 -8.65 -7.09
N THR A 53 -7.71 -7.90 -6.52
CA THR A 53 -6.35 -7.74 -7.07
C THR A 53 -5.35 -8.71 -6.46
N PHE A 54 -5.76 -9.50 -5.47
CA PHE A 54 -4.88 -10.41 -4.75
C PHE A 54 -4.46 -11.58 -5.62
N ARG A 55 -3.15 -11.73 -5.80
CA ARG A 55 -2.56 -12.86 -6.51
C ARG A 55 -1.17 -13.20 -5.97
N THR A 56 -0.73 -14.42 -6.21
CA THR A 56 0.70 -14.73 -6.09
C THR A 56 1.45 -14.02 -7.21
N LYS A 57 2.65 -13.55 -6.89
CA LYS A 57 3.59 -13.02 -7.88
C LYS A 57 4.56 -14.14 -8.23
N ASP A 58 4.45 -14.63 -9.46
CA ASP A 58 5.36 -15.63 -10.03
C ASP A 58 6.76 -15.07 -10.26
#